data_AF-A0AAV6UI65-F1
#
_entry.id   AF-A0AAV6UI65-F1
#
_cell.length_a   1.000
_cell.length_b   1.000
_cell.length_c   1.000
_cell.angle_alpha   90.00
_cell.angle_beta   90.00
_cell.angle_gamma   90.00
#
_symmetry.space_group_name_H-M   'P 1'
#
loop_
_entity.id
_entity.type
_entity.pdbx_description
1 polymer ?
#
loop_
_entity_poly.entity_id
_entity_poly.type
_entity_poly.pdbx_seq_one_letter_code
_entity_poly.pdbx_strand_id
1 'polypeptide(L)'
;MLALCQGTDSSKYTGDLMEVVFGSDVLASHVLKGIKGRSKTSVLDPLKVRDIEAHVALKFGVDRRNVRYAMRLKLNYMHKLYKRRAAFNES
;
A
#
# COMPACT_ATOMS: atom_id res chain seq x y z
N MET A 1 -17.72 7.38 -18.26
CA MET A 1 -16.82 8.27 -17.50
C MET A 1 -16.72 7.93 -16.00
N LEU A 2 -17.74 7.34 -15.36
CA LEU A 2 -17.74 7.03 -13.91
C LEU A 2 -16.70 5.98 -13.43
N ALA A 3 -16.37 5.00 -14.28
CA ALA A 3 -15.49 3.88 -13.89
C ALA A 3 -14.01 4.30 -13.67
N LEU A 4 -13.55 5.35 -14.36
CA LEU A 4 -12.16 5.85 -14.19
C LEU A 4 -12.02 6.59 -12.86
N CYS A 5 -13.00 7.41 -12.48
CA CYS A 5 -13.01 8.17 -11.23
C CYS A 5 -13.00 7.25 -10.01
N GLN A 6 -13.88 6.23 -9.98
CA GLN A 6 -13.96 5.27 -8.89
C GLN A 6 -12.63 4.49 -8.66
N GLY A 7 -11.90 4.19 -9.74
CA GLY A 7 -10.59 3.52 -9.66
C GLY A 7 -9.49 4.39 -9.06
N THR A 8 -9.44 5.67 -9.43
CA THR A 8 -8.50 6.66 -8.85
C THR A 8 -8.83 7.00 -7.40
N ASP A 9 -10.11 7.17 -7.07
CA ASP A 9 -10.55 7.53 -5.72
C ASP A 9 -10.28 6.38 -4.73
N SER A 10 -10.55 5.14 -5.14
CA SER A 10 -10.25 3.96 -4.32
C SER A 10 -8.74 3.78 -4.11
N SER A 11 -7.90 4.04 -5.12
CA SER A 11 -6.45 3.94 -4.99
C SER A 11 -5.87 5.00 -4.05
N LYS A 12 -6.31 6.26 -4.18
CA LYS A 12 -5.90 7.34 -3.29
C LYS A 12 -6.34 7.05 -1.85
N TYR A 13 -7.62 6.71 -1.65
CA TYR A 13 -8.16 6.36 -0.35
C TYR A 13 -7.44 5.17 0.30
N THR A 14 -7.10 4.14 -0.48
CA THR A 14 -6.29 3.00 -0.01
C THR A 14 -4.94 3.48 0.51
N GLY A 15 -4.26 4.34 -0.25
CA GLY A 15 -2.96 4.90 0.15
C GLY A 15 -3.02 5.69 1.45
N ASP A 16 -4.01 6.56 1.59
CA ASP A 16 -4.20 7.39 2.78
C ASP A 16 -4.55 6.52 4.00
N LEU A 17 -5.44 5.54 3.84
CA LEU A 17 -5.81 4.61 4.92
C LEU A 17 -4.63 3.75 5.37
N MET A 18 -3.77 3.31 4.45
CA MET A 18 -2.54 2.59 4.80
C MET A 18 -1.59 3.46 5.64
N GLU A 19 -1.46 4.75 5.34
CA GLU A 19 -0.64 5.65 6.15
C GLU A 19 -1.21 5.82 7.56
N VAL A 20 -2.52 5.94 7.69
CA VAL A 20 -3.20 6.02 9.01
C VAL A 20 -3.03 4.72 9.81
N VAL A 21 -3.17 3.55 9.19
CA VAL A 21 -3.16 2.26 9.89
C VAL A 21 -1.76 1.76 10.25
N PHE A 22 -0.78 2.01 9.39
CA PHE A 22 0.57 1.46 9.54
C PHE A 22 1.65 2.51 9.80
N GLY A 23 1.46 3.76 9.34
CA GLY A 23 2.49 4.79 9.36
C GLY A 23 3.50 4.67 8.23
N SER A 24 4.03 5.82 7.81
CA SER A 24 4.93 5.96 6.65
C SER A 24 6.21 5.12 6.73
N ASP A 25 6.80 5.00 7.92
CA ASP A 25 8.05 4.25 8.12
C ASP A 25 7.86 2.74 7.92
N VAL A 26 6.73 2.21 8.40
CA VAL A 26 6.33 0.82 8.18
C VAL A 26 6.07 0.59 6.69
N LEU A 27 5.36 1.49 6.02
CA LEU A 27 5.09 1.37 4.58
C LEU A 27 6.35 1.41 3.70
N ALA A 28 7.40 2.11 4.13
CA ALA A 28 8.67 2.17 3.40
C ALA A 28 9.54 0.92 3.56
N SER A 29 9.35 0.17 4.65
CA SER A 29 10.21 -0.93 5.07
C SER A 29 9.55 -2.31 4.97
N HIS A 30 8.21 -2.39 4.95
CA HIS A 30 7.46 -3.65 4.95
C HIS A 30 6.89 -4.03 3.57
N VAL A 31 6.48 -5.28 3.43
CA VAL A 31 5.86 -5.84 2.22
C VAL A 31 4.53 -6.53 2.51
N LEU A 32 3.72 -6.76 1.47
CA LEU A 32 2.58 -7.67 1.55
C LEU A 32 3.05 -9.14 1.61
N LYS A 33 2.29 -9.98 2.30
CA LYS A 33 2.53 -11.43 2.34
C LYS A 33 2.45 -12.03 0.92
N GLY A 34 3.39 -12.93 0.61
CA GLY A 34 3.41 -13.69 -0.65
C GLY A 34 4.34 -13.13 -1.74
N ILE A 35 5.14 -12.09 -1.45
CA ILE A 35 6.19 -11.64 -2.38
C ILE A 35 7.39 -12.59 -2.26
N LYS A 36 7.60 -13.44 -3.27
CA LYS A 36 8.81 -14.28 -3.40
C LYS A 36 10.03 -13.38 -3.69
N GLY A 37 11.14 -13.60 -2.98
CA GLY A 37 12.44 -12.99 -3.31
C GLY A 37 12.98 -11.91 -2.36
N ARG A 38 12.31 -11.61 -1.24
CA ARG A 38 12.90 -10.79 -0.16
C ARG A 38 12.94 -11.55 1.15
N SER A 39 14.03 -12.27 1.39
CA SER A 39 14.25 -13.10 2.58
C SER A 39 14.43 -12.30 3.88
N LYS A 40 14.50 -10.95 3.81
CA LYS A 40 14.77 -10.08 4.98
C LYS A 40 13.85 -8.86 5.06
N THR A 41 12.61 -8.96 4.60
CA THR A 41 11.67 -7.82 4.65
C THR A 41 10.46 -8.17 5.50
N SER A 42 10.23 -7.37 6.54
CA SER A 42 9.09 -7.52 7.43
C SER A 42 7.76 -7.46 6.66
N VAL A 43 6.80 -8.27 7.07
CA VAL A 43 5.50 -8.38 6.39
C VAL A 43 4.47 -7.54 7.15
N LEU A 44 3.61 -6.81 6.45
CA LEU A 44 2.47 -6.15 7.08
C LEU A 44 1.56 -7.18 7.76
N ASP A 45 0.95 -6.77 8.87
CA ASP A 45 -0.04 -7.58 9.59
C ASP A 45 -1.15 -8.05 8.61
N PRO A 46 -1.25 -9.37 8.36
CA PRO A 46 -2.21 -9.92 7.41
C PRO A 46 -3.67 -9.63 7.76
N LEU A 47 -3.99 -9.48 9.06
CA LEU A 47 -5.35 -9.16 9.51
C LEU A 47 -5.71 -7.73 9.12
N LYS A 48 -4.84 -6.77 9.45
CA LYS A 48 -5.03 -5.36 9.05
C LYS A 48 -5.08 -5.19 7.54
N VAL A 49 -4.26 -5.93 6.80
CA VAL A 49 -4.30 -5.94 5.32
C VAL A 49 -5.67 -6.42 4.83
N ARG A 50 -6.18 -7.54 5.35
CA ARG A 50 -7.49 -8.08 4.97
C ARG A 50 -8.63 -7.12 5.32
N ASP A 51 -8.55 -6.45 6.45
CA ASP A 51 -9.57 -5.51 6.89
C ASP A 51 -9.61 -4.26 6.01
N ILE A 52 -8.43 -3.74 5.59
CA ILE A 52 -8.34 -2.66 4.58
C ILE A 52 -8.90 -3.14 3.23
N GLU A 53 -8.48 -4.32 2.75
CA GLU A 53 -8.98 -4.90 1.49
C GLU A 53 -10.50 -5.02 1.50
N ALA A 54 -11.10 -5.52 2.59
CA ALA A 54 -12.54 -5.67 2.73
C ALA A 54 -13.27 -4.32 2.83
N HIS A 55 -12.76 -3.38 3.62
CA HIS A 55 -13.36 -2.06 3.82
C HIS A 55 -13.40 -1.25 2.52
N VAL A 56 -12.27 -1.16 1.81
CA VAL A 56 -12.19 -0.39 0.55
C VAL A 56 -13.02 -1.05 -0.54
N ALA A 57 -12.97 -2.38 -0.65
CA ALA A 57 -13.79 -3.12 -1.62
C ALA A 57 -15.28 -2.86 -1.42
N LEU A 58 -15.76 -2.90 -0.16
CA LEU A 58 -17.15 -2.61 0.17
C LEU A 58 -17.52 -1.15 -0.11
N LYS A 59 -16.67 -0.20 0.29
CA LYS A 59 -16.94 1.24 0.16
C LYS A 59 -17.01 1.72 -1.29
N PHE A 60 -16.15 1.18 -2.16
CA PHE A 60 -16.03 1.64 -3.56
C PHE A 60 -16.62 0.65 -4.56
N GLY A 61 -17.12 -0.51 -4.13
CA GLY A 61 -17.65 -1.55 -5.03
C GLY A 61 -16.58 -2.17 -5.94
N VAL A 62 -15.32 -2.24 -5.50
CA VAL A 62 -14.18 -2.73 -6.29
C VAL A 62 -13.72 -4.11 -5.81
N ASP A 63 -13.09 -4.90 -6.69
CA ASP A 63 -12.51 -6.19 -6.32
C ASP A 63 -11.35 -6.01 -5.31
N ARG A 64 -11.29 -6.85 -4.27
CA ARG A 64 -10.20 -6.85 -3.28
C ARG A 64 -8.82 -7.00 -3.92
N ARG A 65 -8.71 -7.68 -5.06
CA ARG A 65 -7.49 -7.79 -5.86
C ARG A 65 -7.00 -6.44 -6.38
N ASN A 66 -7.93 -5.54 -6.76
CA ASN A 66 -7.59 -4.18 -7.19
C ASN A 66 -7.07 -3.35 -6.01
N VAL A 67 -7.71 -3.48 -4.84
CA VAL A 67 -7.24 -2.84 -3.60
C VAL A 67 -5.83 -3.34 -3.25
N ARG A 68 -5.61 -4.66 -3.25
CA ARG A 68 -4.29 -5.26 -2.98
C ARG A 68 -3.21 -4.79 -3.96
N TYR A 69 -3.57 -4.61 -5.23
CA TYR A 69 -2.67 -4.04 -6.23
C TYR A 69 -2.31 -2.58 -5.90
N ALA A 70 -3.29 -1.74 -5.54
CA ALA A 70 -3.04 -0.37 -5.10
C ALA A 70 -2.15 -0.32 -3.84
N MET A 71 -2.37 -1.21 -2.87
CA MET A 71 -1.51 -1.33 -1.68
C MET A 71 -0.05 -1.63 -2.07
N ARG A 72 0.16 -2.54 -3.03
CA ARG A 72 1.50 -2.87 -3.53
C ARG A 72 2.18 -1.67 -4.20
N LEU A 73 1.43 -0.90 -4.99
CA LEU A 73 1.95 0.33 -5.61
C LEU A 73 2.37 1.36 -4.56
N LYS A 74 1.55 1.55 -3.53
CA LYS A 74 1.87 2.46 -2.42
C LYS A 74 3.16 2.05 -1.70
N LEU A 75 3.31 0.78 -1.34
CA LEU A 75 4.53 0.26 -0.70
C LEU A 75 5.78 0.48 -1.57
N ASN A 76 5.69 0.21 -2.87
CA ASN A 76 6.80 0.44 -3.80
C ASN A 76 7.16 1.92 -3.90
N TYR A 77 6.16 2.82 -3.88
CA TYR A 77 6.37 4.25 -3.86
C TYR A 77 7.08 4.71 -2.58
N MET A 78 6.58 4.32 -1.41
CA MET A 78 7.17 4.69 -0.11
C MET A 78 8.60 4.17 0.03
N HIS A 79 8.86 2.95 -0.42
CA HIS A 79 10.22 2.39 -0.43
C HIS A 79 11.18 3.18 -1.33
N LYS A 80 10.74 3.59 -2.54
CA LYS A 80 11.55 4.43 -3.43
C LYS A 80 11.79 5.82 -2.83
N LEU A 81 10.78 6.40 -2.19
CA LEU A 81 10.88 7.71 -1.54
C LEU A 81 11.88 7.68 -0.39
N TYR A 82 11.83 6.64 0.46
CA TYR A 82 12.80 6.42 1.53
C TYR A 82 14.24 6.33 1.00
N LYS A 83 14.49 5.54 -0.05
CA LYS A 83 15.82 5.43 -0.67
C LYS A 83 16.34 6.75 -1.22
N ARG A 84 15.47 7.55 -1.86
CA ARG A 84 15.86 8.88 -2.37
C ARG A 84 16.24 9.84 -1.24
N ARG A 85 15.50 9.82 -0.12
CA ARG A 85 15.80 10.65 1.05
C ARG A 85 17.11 10.23 1.72
N ALA A 86 17.36 8.93 1.86
CA ALA A 86 18.62 8.42 2.41
C ALA A 86 19.83 8.88 1.57
N ALA A 87 19.75 8.73 0.23
CA ALA A 87 20.82 9.17 -0.66
C ALA A 87 21.09 10.69 -0.61
N PHE A 88 20.05 11.50 -0.38
CA PHE A 88 20.21 12.96 -0.23
C PHE A 88 20.85 13.35 1.11
N ASN A 89 20.53 12.64 2.19
CA ASN A 89 21.07 12.93 3.53
C ASN A 89 22.52 12.47 3.72
N GLU A 90 23.05 11.64 2.81
CA GLU A 90 24.43 11.16 2.80
C GLU A 90 25.35 12.04 1.91
N SER A 91 24.83 13.10 1.28
CA SER A 91 25.55 14.06 0.43
C SER A 91 25.82 15.37 1.16
#